data_AF-A0A0R2F763-F1
#
_entry.id   AF-A0A0R2F763-F1
#
_cell.length_a   1.000
_cell.length_b   1.000
_cell.length_c   1.000
_cell.angle_alpha   90.00
_cell.angle_beta   90.00
_cell.angle_gamma   90.00
#
_symmetry.space_group_name_H-M   'P 1'
#
loop_
_entity.id
_entity.type
_entity.pdbx_description
1 polymer ?
#
loop_
_entity_poly.entity_id
_entity_poly.type
_entity_poly.pdbx_seq_one_letter_code
_entity_poly.pdbx_strand_id
1 'polypeptide(L)'
;MSDNEKRNANAQQRNRNAGARQGHNTTAKNERAAFDNIGLTKRNSDYMFRFNQALQGTKLPVDKKSEIITETIEALKEGQKTGKTAKNLYGGDVNVRVKELVEGPKRPEGADDPYWPSALYNGLTFFAIFSIMFGIMYLLSPSTQKTSQPVGIISIIFSAVIAGLALPLVPRLFDPKRDHKYSLWARIPMVIVFVIAWLLLFYAMAYLPFYLNPVLTAWPQLILGALAGLGSFYVRRRWDLQQGFFSSGSSRRRR
;
A
#
# COMPACT_ATOMS: atom_id res chain seq x y z
N MET A 1 -3.62 -31.68 51.58
CA MET A 1 -2.26 -31.43 51.08
C MET A 1 -1.41 -30.90 52.22
N SER A 2 -0.39 -31.66 52.63
CA SER A 2 0.51 -31.25 53.71
C SER A 2 1.39 -30.08 53.25
N ASP A 3 1.87 -29.25 54.18
CA ASP A 3 2.75 -28.09 53.85
C ASP A 3 4.04 -28.50 53.13
N ASN A 4 4.48 -29.76 53.27
CA ASN A 4 5.60 -30.32 52.53
C ASN A 4 5.29 -30.54 51.04
N GLU A 5 4.06 -30.92 50.67
CA GLU A 5 3.67 -31.11 49.26
C GLU A 5 3.63 -29.76 48.52
N LYS A 6 3.14 -28.71 49.18
CA LYS A 6 3.13 -27.34 48.61
C LYS A 6 4.54 -26.76 48.45
N ARG A 7 5.44 -27.03 49.40
CA ARG A 7 6.86 -26.63 49.30
C ARG A 7 7.58 -27.35 48.16
N ASN A 8 7.36 -28.66 47.99
CA ASN A 8 7.95 -29.43 46.90
C ASN A 8 7.42 -29.01 45.52
N ALA A 9 6.11 -28.75 45.39
CA ALA A 9 5.53 -28.26 44.14
C ALA A 9 6.13 -26.89 43.72
N ASN A 10 6.28 -25.96 44.67
CA ASN A 10 6.90 -24.65 44.42
C ASN A 10 8.40 -24.76 44.07
N ALA A 11 9.15 -25.65 44.71
CA ALA A 11 10.55 -25.91 44.38
C ALA A 11 10.70 -26.49 42.96
N GLN A 12 9.81 -27.41 42.58
CA GLN A 12 9.84 -28.03 41.26
C GLN A 12 9.43 -27.06 40.15
N GLN A 13 8.48 -26.15 40.41
CA GLN A 13 8.09 -25.09 39.48
C GLN A 13 9.19 -24.02 39.34
N ARG A 14 9.89 -23.68 40.43
CA ARG A 14 11.09 -22.82 40.38
C ARG A 14 12.22 -23.46 39.56
N ASN A 15 12.46 -24.76 39.70
CA ASN A 15 13.48 -25.48 38.91
C ASN A 15 13.12 -25.56 37.42
N ARG A 16 11.85 -25.77 37.06
CA ARG A 16 11.39 -25.71 35.66
C ARG A 16 11.58 -24.32 35.05
N ASN A 17 11.22 -23.27 35.80
CA ASN A 17 11.42 -21.89 35.37
C ASN A 17 12.92 -21.51 35.29
N ALA A 18 13.75 -22.06 36.18
CA ALA A 18 15.20 -21.84 36.15
C ALA A 18 15.85 -22.51 34.93
N GLY A 19 15.47 -23.75 34.61
CA GLY A 19 15.94 -24.46 33.42
C GLY A 19 15.53 -23.77 32.11
N ALA A 20 14.29 -23.29 32.03
CA ALA A 20 13.83 -22.51 30.87
C ALA A 20 14.60 -21.18 30.71
N ARG A 21 14.89 -20.48 31.82
CA ARG A 21 15.72 -19.25 31.82
C ARG A 21 17.17 -19.52 31.42
N GLN A 22 17.74 -20.65 31.87
CA GLN A 22 19.08 -21.07 31.48
C GLN A 22 19.16 -21.38 29.98
N GLY A 23 18.18 -22.13 29.43
CA GLY A 23 18.12 -22.44 27.99
C GLY A 23 17.95 -21.22 27.08
N HIS A 24 17.16 -20.23 27.50
CA HIS A 24 17.03 -18.99 26.74
C HIS A 24 18.32 -18.15 26.78
N ASN A 25 18.97 -18.06 27.95
CA ASN A 25 20.25 -17.38 28.10
C ASN A 25 21.37 -18.04 27.30
N THR A 26 21.44 -19.37 27.25
CA THR A 26 22.47 -20.08 26.46
C THR A 26 22.25 -19.88 24.96
N THR A 27 21.01 -19.93 24.48
CA THR A 27 20.68 -19.70 23.06
C THR A 27 21.05 -18.27 22.63
N ALA A 28 20.63 -17.26 23.39
CA ALA A 28 20.96 -15.86 23.09
C ALA A 28 22.47 -15.58 23.15
N LYS A 29 23.19 -16.24 24.07
CA LYS A 29 24.65 -16.14 24.17
C LYS A 29 25.36 -16.76 22.97
N ASN A 30 24.90 -17.93 22.51
CA ASN A 30 25.45 -18.61 21.34
C ASN A 30 25.20 -17.83 20.04
N GLU A 31 24.00 -17.28 19.86
CA GLU A 31 23.66 -16.44 18.72
C GLU A 31 24.47 -15.14 18.67
N ARG A 32 24.75 -14.52 19.82
CA ARG A 32 25.62 -13.34 19.88
C ARG A 32 27.07 -13.70 19.54
N ALA A 33 27.55 -14.84 20.06
CA ALA A 33 28.90 -15.33 19.77
C ALA A 33 29.13 -15.62 18.28
N ALA A 34 28.07 -15.93 17.51
CA ALA A 34 28.14 -16.12 16.06
C ALA A 34 28.58 -14.85 15.32
N PHE A 35 28.30 -13.65 15.85
CA PHE A 35 28.65 -12.37 15.22
C PHE A 35 29.93 -11.72 15.79
N ASP A 36 30.45 -12.22 16.92
CA ASP A 36 31.63 -11.63 17.58
C ASP A 36 32.96 -12.00 16.91
N ASN A 37 33.03 -13.15 16.22
CA ASN A 37 34.28 -13.68 15.64
C ASN A 37 34.37 -13.58 14.11
N ILE A 38 33.43 -12.89 13.46
CA ILE A 38 33.38 -12.79 11.99
C ILE A 38 34.07 -11.54 11.45
N GLY A 39 34.85 -10.84 12.28
CA GLY A 39 35.60 -9.65 11.89
C GLY A 39 34.76 -8.36 11.86
N LEU A 40 33.66 -8.30 12.61
CA LEU A 40 32.89 -7.07 12.81
C LEU A 40 33.35 -6.36 14.10
N THR A 41 33.27 -5.03 14.13
CA THR A 41 33.42 -4.29 15.40
C THR A 41 32.31 -4.68 16.38
N LYS A 42 32.55 -4.56 17.69
CA LYS A 42 31.56 -4.84 18.75
C LYS A 42 30.21 -4.12 18.54
N ARG A 43 30.24 -2.88 18.04
CA ARG A 43 29.00 -2.12 17.74
C ARG A 43 28.23 -2.72 16.57
N ASN A 44 28.94 -3.23 15.57
CA ASN A 44 28.34 -3.86 14.39
C ASN A 44 27.87 -5.30 14.70
N SER A 45 28.59 -6.06 15.54
CA SER A 45 28.16 -7.39 15.98
C SER A 45 26.89 -7.32 16.84
N ASP A 46 26.81 -6.36 17.77
CA ASP A 46 25.61 -6.10 18.57
C ASP A 46 24.39 -5.71 17.72
N TYR A 47 24.61 -4.95 16.64
CA TYR A 47 23.55 -4.64 15.68
C TYR A 47 23.10 -5.89 14.93
N MET A 48 24.04 -6.69 14.41
CA MET A 48 23.75 -7.92 13.66
C MET A 48 22.99 -8.95 14.49
N PHE A 49 23.31 -9.08 15.78
CA PHE A 49 22.56 -9.94 16.71
C PHE A 49 21.08 -9.53 16.79
N ARG A 50 20.81 -8.25 17.07
CA ARG A 50 19.44 -7.72 17.16
C ARG A 50 18.71 -7.80 15.81
N PHE A 51 19.44 -7.53 14.73
CA PHE A 51 18.91 -7.58 13.36
C PHE A 51 18.52 -9.00 12.95
N ASN A 52 19.38 -10.00 13.19
CA ASN A 52 19.09 -11.41 12.95
C ASN A 52 17.84 -11.87 13.75
N GLN A 53 17.75 -11.50 15.03
CA GLN A 53 16.59 -11.83 15.86
C GLN A 53 15.29 -11.22 15.31
N ALA A 54 15.32 -9.95 14.90
CA ALA A 54 14.17 -9.29 14.30
C ALA A 54 13.80 -9.90 12.93
N LEU A 55 14.79 -10.28 12.12
CA LEU A 55 14.59 -10.91 10.82
C LEU A 55 13.98 -12.31 10.94
N GLN A 56 14.38 -13.09 11.95
CA GLN A 56 13.78 -14.40 12.24
C GLN A 56 12.28 -14.32 12.48
N GLY A 57 11.80 -13.24 13.13
CA GLY A 57 10.37 -12.99 13.38
C GLY A 57 9.54 -12.67 12.13
N THR A 58 10.15 -12.53 10.95
CA THR A 58 9.45 -12.25 9.68
C THR A 58 9.00 -13.52 8.96
N LYS A 59 8.06 -13.38 8.02
CA LYS A 59 7.59 -14.47 7.13
C LYS A 59 8.49 -14.71 5.90
N LEU A 60 9.68 -14.10 5.84
CA LEU A 60 10.61 -14.28 4.73
C LEU A 60 11.10 -15.74 4.64
N PRO A 61 11.34 -16.29 3.43
CA PRO A 61 11.97 -17.59 3.25
C PRO A 61 13.35 -17.64 3.93
N VAL A 62 13.74 -18.83 4.42
CA VAL A 62 15.03 -19.03 5.12
C VAL A 62 16.21 -18.59 4.24
N ASP A 63 16.19 -18.95 2.97
CA ASP A 63 17.25 -18.60 2.01
C ASP A 63 17.41 -17.09 1.87
N LYS A 64 16.29 -16.36 1.75
CA LYS A 64 16.30 -14.88 1.71
C LYS A 64 16.81 -14.26 2.99
N LYS A 65 16.46 -14.83 4.16
CA LYS A 65 16.98 -14.35 5.44
C LYS A 65 18.50 -14.52 5.50
N SER A 66 19.02 -15.66 5.02
CA SER A 66 20.45 -15.93 4.96
C SER A 66 21.18 -14.98 4.02
N GLU A 67 20.64 -14.74 2.83
CA GLU A 67 21.17 -13.80 1.84
C GLU A 67 21.29 -12.39 2.44
N ILE A 68 20.20 -11.88 3.02
CA ILE A 68 20.16 -10.57 3.70
C ILE A 68 21.21 -10.46 4.80
N ILE A 69 21.38 -11.50 5.62
CA ILE A 69 22.37 -11.51 6.69
C ILE A 69 23.79 -11.43 6.13
N THR A 70 24.10 -12.24 5.11
CA THR A 70 25.41 -12.26 4.45
C THR A 70 25.75 -10.91 3.83
N GLU A 71 24.85 -10.35 3.03
CA GLU A 71 25.02 -9.02 2.41
C GLU A 71 25.23 -7.93 3.46
N THR A 72 24.46 -7.97 4.56
CA THR A 72 24.59 -6.98 5.64
C THR A 72 25.95 -7.10 6.33
N ILE A 73 26.45 -8.31 6.56
CA ILE A 73 27.79 -8.54 7.14
C ILE A 73 28.87 -7.97 6.22
N GLU A 74 28.81 -8.24 4.92
CA GLU A 74 29.78 -7.75 3.93
C GLU A 74 29.80 -6.22 3.88
N ALA A 75 28.64 -5.59 3.80
CA ALA A 75 28.52 -4.14 3.81
C ALA A 75 29.03 -3.51 5.13
N LEU A 76 28.83 -4.17 6.27
CA LEU A 76 29.39 -3.72 7.55
C LEU A 76 30.92 -3.87 7.62
N LYS A 77 31.46 -4.95 7.05
CA LYS A 77 32.90 -5.17 6.93
C LYS A 77 33.56 -4.10 6.05
N GLU A 78 32.89 -3.68 5.00
CA GLU A 78 33.39 -2.61 4.14
C GLU A 78 33.27 -1.24 4.83
N GLY A 79 32.08 -0.92 5.36
CA GLY A 79 31.83 0.37 6.00
C GLY A 79 32.70 0.64 7.24
N GLN A 80 33.02 -0.39 8.01
CA GLN A 80 33.87 -0.22 9.19
C GLN A 80 35.32 0.13 8.84
N LYS A 81 35.82 -0.19 7.63
CA LYS A 81 37.15 0.25 7.16
C LYS A 81 37.25 1.78 7.11
N THR A 82 36.11 2.45 6.88
CA THR A 82 36.00 3.93 6.88
C THR A 82 35.35 4.47 8.16
N GLY A 83 35.28 3.67 9.24
CA GLY A 83 34.70 4.07 10.53
C GLY A 83 33.17 4.17 10.57
N LYS A 84 32.45 3.71 9.53
CA LYS A 84 30.98 3.70 9.54
C LYS A 84 30.47 2.53 10.36
N THR A 85 29.56 2.80 11.30
CA THR A 85 28.87 1.76 12.07
C THR A 85 27.56 1.35 11.40
N ALA A 86 26.98 0.23 11.82
CA ALA A 86 25.65 -0.18 11.40
C ALA A 86 24.59 0.91 11.61
N LYS A 87 24.71 1.70 12.69
CA LYS A 87 23.84 2.84 12.96
C LYS A 87 23.96 3.94 11.89
N ASN A 88 25.17 4.17 11.36
CA ASN A 88 25.39 5.13 10.28
C ASN A 88 24.82 4.63 8.95
N LEU A 89 24.89 3.32 8.68
CA LEU A 89 24.46 2.73 7.41
C LEU A 89 22.96 2.43 7.36
N TYR A 90 22.36 2.00 8.47
CA TYR A 90 21.02 1.41 8.51
C TYR A 90 20.11 2.02 9.59
N GLY A 91 20.58 3.03 10.32
CA GLY A 91 19.87 3.60 11.46
C GLY A 91 20.00 2.76 12.73
N GLY A 92 19.52 3.31 13.85
CA GLY A 92 19.67 2.67 15.18
C GLY A 92 18.60 1.61 15.52
N ASP A 93 17.48 1.62 14.81
CA ASP A 93 16.37 0.70 15.04
C ASP A 93 16.35 -0.41 13.98
N VAL A 94 16.68 -1.63 14.41
CA VAL A 94 16.68 -2.82 13.56
C VAL A 94 15.31 -3.15 13.01
N ASN A 95 14.22 -2.80 13.72
CA ASN A 95 12.87 -3.10 13.27
C ASN A 95 12.48 -2.25 12.06
N VAL A 96 12.98 -1.01 11.97
CA VAL A 96 12.79 -0.16 10.80
C VAL A 96 13.46 -0.81 9.58
N ARG A 97 14.71 -1.24 9.73
CA ARG A 97 15.45 -1.91 8.65
C ARG A 97 14.80 -3.24 8.23
N VAL A 98 14.38 -4.08 9.17
CA VAL A 98 13.67 -5.32 8.88
C VAL A 98 12.34 -5.05 8.17
N LYS A 99 11.61 -4.02 8.59
CA LYS A 99 10.37 -3.60 7.93
C LYS A 99 10.60 -3.16 6.49
N GLU A 100 11.66 -2.38 6.22
CA GLU A 100 12.05 -2.01 4.85
C GLU A 100 12.39 -3.23 3.98
N LEU A 101 13.03 -4.24 4.55
CA LEU A 101 13.38 -5.47 3.81
C LEU A 101 12.17 -6.36 3.52
N VAL A 102 11.16 -6.34 4.40
CA VAL A 102 9.93 -7.12 4.24
C VAL A 102 8.91 -6.41 3.34
N GLU A 103 8.72 -5.11 3.54
CA GLU A 103 7.71 -4.31 2.83
C GLU A 103 8.27 -3.67 1.54
N GLY A 104 9.60 -3.67 1.38
CA GLY A 104 10.30 -2.89 0.36
C GLY A 104 10.56 -1.45 0.81
N PRO A 105 11.39 -0.71 0.08
CA PRO A 105 11.60 0.71 0.35
C PRO A 105 10.26 1.44 0.28
N LYS A 106 9.87 2.10 1.37
CA LYS A 106 8.69 2.96 1.36
C LYS A 106 8.88 4.04 0.30
N ARG A 107 7.84 4.24 -0.51
CA ARG A 107 7.84 5.34 -1.49
C ARG A 107 8.08 6.64 -0.71
N PRO A 108 9.03 7.50 -1.12
CA PRO A 108 9.33 8.73 -0.41
C PRO A 108 8.06 9.54 -0.16
N GLU A 109 7.92 10.13 1.04
CA GLU A 109 6.75 10.96 1.34
C GLU A 109 6.63 12.10 0.33
N GLY A 110 5.48 12.17 -0.34
CA GLY A 110 5.22 13.18 -1.38
C GLY A 110 5.72 12.83 -2.78
N ALA A 111 6.28 11.63 -3.01
CA ALA A 111 6.49 11.14 -4.36
C ALA A 111 5.14 10.81 -5.03
N ASP A 112 5.07 11.03 -6.35
CA ASP A 112 3.85 10.76 -7.10
C ASP A 112 3.51 9.27 -7.14
N ASP A 113 2.21 8.99 -7.13
CA ASP A 113 1.74 7.65 -7.42
C ASP A 113 2.09 7.23 -8.86
N PRO A 114 2.35 5.94 -9.09
CA PRO A 114 2.55 5.43 -10.44
C PRO A 114 1.28 5.67 -11.25
N TYR A 115 1.45 6.25 -12.45
CA TYR A 115 0.33 6.77 -13.25
C TYR A 115 -0.71 5.70 -13.58
N TRP A 116 -0.28 4.55 -14.12
CA TRP A 116 -1.19 3.50 -14.57
C TRP A 116 -1.95 2.81 -13.43
N PRO A 117 -1.32 2.42 -12.30
CA PRO A 117 -2.07 1.94 -11.15
C PRO A 117 -3.02 2.99 -10.58
N SER A 118 -2.62 4.27 -10.54
CA SER A 118 -3.52 5.36 -10.13
C SER A 118 -4.70 5.51 -11.09
N ALA A 119 -4.47 5.38 -12.39
CA ALA A 119 -5.52 5.47 -13.40
C ALA A 119 -6.52 4.31 -13.30
N LEU A 120 -6.00 3.08 -13.14
CA LEU A 120 -6.83 1.90 -12.90
C LEU A 120 -7.64 2.04 -11.61
N TYR A 121 -7.02 2.50 -10.52
CA TYR A 121 -7.71 2.76 -9.26
C TYR A 121 -8.85 3.76 -9.45
N ASN A 122 -8.56 4.94 -10.01
CA ASN A 122 -9.56 5.99 -10.19
C ASN A 122 -10.68 5.56 -11.13
N GLY A 123 -10.37 4.82 -12.20
CA GLY A 123 -11.36 4.28 -13.13
C GLY A 123 -12.27 3.24 -12.48
N LEU A 124 -11.70 2.28 -11.74
CA LEU A 124 -12.48 1.27 -10.99
C LEU A 124 -13.35 1.91 -9.91
N THR A 125 -12.83 2.91 -9.19
CA THR A 125 -13.60 3.65 -8.18
C THR A 125 -14.75 4.44 -8.82
N PHE A 126 -14.50 5.12 -9.94
CA PHE A 126 -15.54 5.86 -10.66
C PHE A 126 -16.64 4.91 -11.16
N PHE A 127 -16.24 3.82 -11.81
CA PHE A 127 -17.15 2.77 -12.25
C PHE A 127 -17.97 2.19 -11.09
N ALA A 128 -17.32 1.91 -9.96
CA ALA A 128 -17.98 1.40 -8.76
C ALA A 128 -19.05 2.38 -8.23
N ILE A 129 -18.70 3.65 -8.08
CA ILE A 129 -19.62 4.69 -7.60
C ILE A 129 -20.82 4.82 -8.54
N PHE A 130 -20.57 4.95 -9.85
CA PHE A 130 -21.65 5.11 -10.83
C PHE A 130 -22.54 3.88 -10.91
N SER A 131 -21.95 2.69 -10.87
CA SER A 131 -22.71 1.44 -10.89
C SER A 131 -23.57 1.30 -9.63
N ILE A 132 -23.00 1.55 -8.45
CA ILE A 132 -23.77 1.51 -7.19
C ILE A 132 -24.88 2.57 -7.20
N MET A 133 -24.56 3.81 -7.59
CA MET A 133 -25.52 4.91 -7.66
C MET A 133 -26.71 4.58 -8.56
N PHE A 134 -26.47 4.14 -9.80
CA PHE A 134 -27.55 3.78 -10.72
C PHE A 134 -28.28 2.50 -10.30
N GLY A 135 -27.58 1.52 -9.73
CA GLY A 135 -28.19 0.31 -9.19
C GLY A 135 -29.17 0.62 -8.06
N ILE A 136 -28.77 1.48 -7.11
CA ILE A 136 -29.65 1.95 -6.03
C ILE A 136 -30.81 2.76 -6.60
N MET A 137 -30.56 3.67 -7.54
CA MET A 137 -31.61 4.47 -8.19
C MET A 137 -32.67 3.58 -8.87
N TYR A 138 -32.25 2.50 -9.52
CA TYR A 138 -33.17 1.54 -10.15
C TYR A 138 -33.95 0.70 -9.15
N LEU A 139 -33.41 0.42 -7.96
CA LEU A 139 -34.19 -0.20 -6.87
C LEU A 139 -35.24 0.76 -6.32
N LEU A 140 -34.86 2.01 -6.07
CA LEU A 140 -35.74 3.02 -5.46
C LEU A 140 -36.79 3.56 -6.44
N SER A 141 -36.48 3.58 -7.73
CA SER A 141 -37.36 4.09 -8.77
C SER A 141 -37.27 3.25 -10.04
N PRO A 142 -37.85 2.04 -10.07
CA PRO A 142 -37.77 1.13 -11.22
C PRO A 142 -38.30 1.73 -12.53
N SER A 143 -39.20 2.72 -12.45
CA SER A 143 -39.70 3.47 -13.61
C SER A 143 -38.58 4.19 -14.37
N THR A 144 -37.51 4.60 -13.70
CA THR A 144 -36.35 5.29 -14.32
C THR A 144 -35.53 4.42 -15.27
N GLN A 145 -35.69 3.09 -15.22
CA GLN A 145 -35.13 2.20 -16.25
C GLN A 145 -35.95 2.21 -17.55
N LYS A 146 -37.23 2.61 -17.49
CA LYS A 146 -38.17 2.61 -18.60
C LYS A 146 -38.40 4.00 -19.19
N THR A 147 -37.76 5.02 -18.64
CA THR A 147 -37.81 6.38 -19.19
C THR A 147 -37.00 6.46 -20.49
N SER A 148 -37.10 7.59 -21.18
CA SER A 148 -36.48 7.84 -22.49
C SER A 148 -34.96 8.09 -22.45
N GLN A 149 -34.32 8.09 -21.29
CA GLN A 149 -32.88 8.37 -21.12
C GLN A 149 -32.23 7.49 -20.02
N PRO A 150 -32.35 6.15 -20.08
CA PRO A 150 -31.67 5.29 -19.12
C PRO A 150 -30.16 5.25 -19.42
N VAL A 151 -29.33 5.28 -18.39
CA VAL A 151 -27.87 5.26 -18.53
C VAL A 151 -27.41 3.82 -18.72
N GLY A 152 -26.94 3.50 -19.92
CA GLY A 152 -26.39 2.18 -20.24
C GLY A 152 -24.97 1.95 -19.68
N ILE A 153 -24.58 0.68 -19.62
CA ILE A 153 -23.31 0.25 -19.04
C ILE A 153 -22.10 0.77 -19.81
N ILE A 154 -22.20 0.93 -21.13
CA ILE A 154 -21.09 1.42 -21.96
C ILE A 154 -20.83 2.90 -21.67
N SER A 155 -21.85 3.71 -21.41
CA SER A 155 -21.67 5.08 -20.93
C SER A 155 -20.85 5.13 -19.63
N ILE A 156 -21.11 4.21 -18.71
CA ILE A 156 -20.45 4.17 -17.40
C ILE A 156 -19.01 3.69 -17.54
N ILE A 157 -18.75 2.66 -18.34
CA ILE A 157 -17.39 2.20 -18.66
C ILE A 157 -16.58 3.31 -19.34
N PHE A 158 -17.18 3.96 -20.33
CA PHE A 158 -16.54 5.07 -21.05
C PHE A 158 -16.14 6.21 -20.09
N SER A 159 -17.09 6.67 -19.26
CA SER A 159 -16.80 7.70 -18.26
C SER A 159 -15.79 7.25 -17.22
N ALA A 160 -15.80 5.98 -16.82
CA ALA A 160 -14.81 5.43 -15.90
C ALA A 160 -13.41 5.41 -16.50
N VAL A 161 -13.25 5.08 -17.79
CA VAL A 161 -11.95 5.14 -18.48
C VAL A 161 -11.45 6.59 -18.52
N ILE A 162 -12.32 7.54 -18.89
CA ILE A 162 -11.98 8.96 -18.92
C ILE A 162 -11.56 9.46 -17.53
N ALA A 163 -12.37 9.16 -16.51
CA ALA A 163 -12.06 9.53 -15.12
C ALA A 163 -10.76 8.89 -14.65
N GLY A 164 -10.54 7.61 -14.97
CA GLY A 164 -9.31 6.90 -14.65
C GLY A 164 -8.09 7.59 -15.24
N LEU A 165 -8.13 8.01 -16.50
CA LEU A 165 -7.00 8.69 -17.13
C LEU A 165 -6.84 10.14 -16.65
N ALA A 166 -7.95 10.87 -16.49
CA ALA A 166 -7.93 12.30 -16.22
C ALA A 166 -7.61 12.65 -14.77
N LEU A 167 -8.18 11.94 -13.80
CA LEU A 167 -8.05 12.27 -12.38
C LEU A 167 -6.61 12.23 -11.84
N PRO A 168 -5.71 11.31 -12.26
CA PRO A 168 -4.30 11.41 -11.92
C PRO A 168 -3.53 12.45 -12.75
N LEU A 169 -4.03 12.87 -13.91
CA LEU A 169 -3.40 13.91 -14.74
C LEU A 169 -3.71 15.32 -14.25
N VAL A 170 -4.95 15.62 -13.88
CA VAL A 170 -5.40 16.97 -13.54
C VAL A 170 -4.58 17.59 -12.41
N PRO A 171 -4.35 16.92 -11.26
CA PRO A 171 -3.49 17.47 -10.20
C PRO A 171 -2.06 17.74 -10.68
N ARG A 172 -1.49 16.86 -11.51
CA ARG A 172 -0.16 17.04 -12.10
C ARG A 172 -0.12 18.23 -13.04
N LEU A 173 -1.21 18.49 -13.76
CA LEU A 173 -1.35 19.63 -14.67
C LEU A 173 -1.37 20.96 -13.90
N PHE A 174 -1.71 20.97 -12.62
CA PHE A 174 -1.74 22.18 -11.79
C PHE A 174 -0.64 22.23 -10.71
N ASP A 175 0.23 21.23 -10.65
CA ASP A 175 1.33 21.17 -9.68
C ASP A 175 2.38 22.26 -9.97
N PRO A 176 2.58 23.26 -9.09
CA PRO A 176 3.53 24.34 -9.32
C PRO A 176 4.99 23.89 -9.30
N LYS A 177 5.29 22.68 -8.80
CA LYS A 177 6.65 22.12 -8.77
C LYS A 177 7.11 21.51 -10.09
N ARG A 178 6.20 21.43 -11.07
CA ARG A 178 6.47 20.85 -12.39
C ARG A 178 6.68 21.94 -13.43
N ASP A 179 7.57 21.68 -14.37
CA ASP A 179 7.70 22.51 -15.56
C ASP A 179 6.54 22.25 -16.51
N HIS A 180 5.83 23.33 -16.87
CA HIS A 180 4.66 23.27 -17.74
C HIS A 180 4.94 23.97 -19.04
N LYS A 181 4.65 23.30 -20.16
CA LYS A 181 4.74 23.89 -21.50
C LYS A 181 3.76 25.05 -21.70
N TYR A 182 2.59 24.97 -21.07
CA TYR A 182 1.52 25.97 -21.21
C TYR A 182 1.31 26.74 -19.90
N SER A 183 0.98 28.03 -20.03
CA SER A 183 0.68 28.89 -18.87
C SER A 183 -0.54 28.37 -18.09
N LEU A 184 -0.66 28.77 -16.82
CA LEU A 184 -1.80 28.39 -15.98
C LEU A 184 -3.15 28.82 -16.62
N TRP A 185 -3.17 30.01 -17.22
CA TRP A 185 -4.33 30.56 -17.94
C TRP A 185 -4.72 29.79 -19.19
N ALA A 186 -3.82 29.01 -19.79
CA ALA A 186 -4.15 28.09 -20.89
C ALA A 186 -4.59 26.71 -20.38
N ARG A 187 -4.06 26.25 -19.24
CA ARG A 187 -4.39 24.94 -18.64
C ARG A 187 -5.79 24.91 -18.03
N ILE A 188 -6.23 25.99 -17.39
CA ILE A 188 -7.60 26.10 -16.82
C ILE A 188 -8.68 25.88 -17.90
N PRO A 189 -8.74 26.68 -18.99
CA PRO A 189 -9.76 26.50 -20.02
C PRO A 189 -9.63 25.15 -20.75
N MET A 190 -8.42 24.60 -20.87
CA MET A 190 -8.22 23.25 -21.44
C MET A 190 -8.97 22.18 -20.63
N VAL A 191 -8.88 22.21 -19.29
CA VAL A 191 -9.62 21.28 -18.43
C VAL A 191 -11.13 21.53 -18.50
N ILE A 192 -11.56 22.79 -18.58
CA ILE A 192 -12.98 23.14 -18.74
C ILE A 192 -13.54 22.57 -20.05
N VAL A 193 -12.85 22.81 -21.17
CA VAL A 193 -13.23 22.27 -22.49
C VAL A 193 -13.26 20.76 -22.48
N PHE A 194 -12.27 20.12 -21.84
CA PHE A 194 -12.26 18.67 -21.67
C PHE A 194 -13.49 18.15 -20.91
N VAL A 195 -13.87 18.79 -19.80
CA VAL A 195 -15.06 18.41 -19.02
C VAL A 195 -16.34 18.62 -19.84
N ILE A 196 -16.46 19.74 -20.55
CA ILE A 196 -17.60 20.01 -21.44
C ILE A 196 -17.68 18.94 -22.54
N ALA A 197 -16.56 18.63 -23.20
CA ALA A 197 -16.51 17.60 -24.23
C ALA A 197 -16.91 16.22 -23.67
N TRP A 198 -16.43 15.86 -22.48
CA TRP A 198 -16.81 14.64 -21.81
C TRP A 198 -18.32 14.58 -21.50
N LEU A 199 -18.92 15.66 -20.98
CA LEU A 199 -20.36 15.73 -20.71
C LEU A 199 -21.20 15.63 -21.99
N LEU A 200 -20.78 16.30 -23.07
CA LEU A 200 -21.45 16.22 -24.37
C LEU A 200 -21.37 14.80 -24.95
N LEU A 201 -20.21 14.16 -24.86
CA LEU A 201 -20.04 12.76 -25.29
C LEU A 201 -20.89 11.83 -24.42
N PHE A 202 -20.91 12.02 -23.10
CA PHE A 202 -21.73 11.22 -22.20
C PHE A 202 -23.23 11.37 -22.49
N TYR A 203 -23.68 12.59 -22.77
CA TYR A 203 -25.05 12.85 -23.22
C TYR A 203 -25.35 12.18 -24.56
N ALA A 204 -24.42 12.25 -25.53
CA ALA A 204 -24.55 11.57 -26.81
C ALA A 204 -24.69 10.04 -26.66
N MET A 205 -24.08 9.45 -25.62
CA MET A 205 -24.21 8.01 -25.34
C MET A 205 -25.64 7.58 -24.98
N ALA A 206 -26.51 8.49 -24.54
CA ALA A 206 -27.93 8.18 -24.29
C ALA A 206 -28.71 7.90 -25.59
N TYR A 207 -28.20 8.33 -26.74
CA TYR A 207 -28.80 8.09 -28.05
C TYR A 207 -28.28 6.82 -28.72
N LEU A 208 -27.30 6.14 -28.13
CA LEU A 208 -26.83 4.86 -28.65
C LEU A 208 -27.96 3.82 -28.53
N PRO A 209 -28.14 2.98 -29.56
CA PRO A 209 -29.12 1.91 -29.51
C PRO A 209 -28.75 0.88 -28.44
N PHE A 210 -29.76 0.17 -27.93
CA PHE A 210 -29.61 -0.77 -26.80
C PHE A 210 -28.51 -1.82 -27.01
N TYR A 211 -28.27 -2.29 -28.24
CA TYR A 211 -27.21 -3.26 -28.51
C TYR A 211 -25.80 -2.69 -28.37
N LEU A 212 -25.60 -1.37 -28.50
CA LEU A 212 -24.32 -0.71 -28.24
C LEU A 212 -24.21 -0.19 -26.81
N ASN A 213 -25.32 0.16 -26.17
CA ASN A 213 -25.33 0.68 -24.80
C ASN A 213 -26.44 0.04 -23.97
N PRO A 214 -26.30 -1.25 -23.61
CA PRO A 214 -27.34 -1.96 -22.89
C PRO A 214 -27.51 -1.42 -21.47
N VAL A 215 -28.76 -1.33 -21.03
CA VAL A 215 -29.12 -0.89 -19.69
C VAL A 215 -29.25 -2.11 -18.80
N LEU A 216 -28.41 -2.19 -17.77
CA LEU A 216 -28.48 -3.27 -16.80
C LEU A 216 -29.58 -3.02 -15.77
N THR A 217 -30.18 -4.10 -15.28
CA THR A 217 -31.09 -4.02 -14.13
C THR A 217 -30.32 -3.75 -12.85
N ALA A 218 -31.04 -3.35 -11.81
CA ALA A 218 -30.46 -2.93 -10.53
C ALA A 218 -29.43 -3.92 -9.95
N TRP A 219 -29.76 -5.21 -9.87
CA TRP A 219 -28.88 -6.20 -9.23
C TRP A 219 -27.56 -6.44 -9.97
N PRO A 220 -27.53 -6.71 -11.28
CA PRO A 220 -26.29 -6.77 -12.05
C PRO A 220 -25.43 -5.51 -11.87
N GLN A 221 -26.06 -4.34 -11.88
CA GLN A 221 -25.37 -3.07 -11.71
C GLN A 221 -24.68 -2.96 -10.33
N LEU A 222 -25.40 -3.32 -9.26
CA LEU A 222 -24.85 -3.33 -7.90
C LEU A 222 -23.70 -4.34 -7.74
N ILE A 223 -23.84 -5.53 -8.31
CA ILE A 223 -22.82 -6.58 -8.25
C ILE A 223 -21.54 -6.10 -8.95
N LEU A 224 -21.66 -5.54 -10.16
CA LEU A 224 -20.52 -4.97 -10.88
C LEU A 224 -19.87 -3.83 -10.09
N GLY A 225 -20.69 -2.97 -9.47
CA GLY A 225 -20.19 -1.90 -8.61
C GLY A 225 -19.40 -2.41 -7.41
N ALA A 226 -19.90 -3.44 -6.72
CA ALA A 226 -19.21 -4.06 -5.60
C ALA A 226 -17.88 -4.73 -6.03
N LEU A 227 -17.90 -5.49 -7.13
CA LEU A 227 -16.70 -6.13 -7.68
C LEU A 227 -15.63 -5.10 -8.08
N ALA A 228 -16.04 -4.02 -8.74
CA ALA A 228 -15.12 -2.93 -9.08
C ALA A 228 -14.61 -2.18 -7.84
N GLY A 229 -15.44 -2.01 -6.82
CA GLY A 229 -15.04 -1.45 -5.53
C GLY A 229 -13.94 -2.29 -4.87
N LEU A 230 -14.13 -3.61 -4.79
CA LEU A 230 -13.12 -4.56 -4.30
C LEU A 230 -11.84 -4.54 -5.16
N GLY A 231 -11.98 -4.48 -6.48
CA GLY A 231 -10.86 -4.31 -7.40
C GLY A 231 -10.08 -3.02 -7.13
N SER A 232 -10.77 -1.90 -6.94
CA SER A 232 -10.13 -0.61 -6.62
C SER A 232 -9.39 -0.69 -5.27
N PHE A 233 -9.99 -1.32 -4.27
CA PHE A 233 -9.36 -1.51 -2.96
C PHE A 233 -8.09 -2.35 -3.06
N TYR A 234 -8.15 -3.45 -3.84
CA TYR A 234 -6.99 -4.30 -4.10
C TYR A 234 -5.87 -3.51 -4.79
N VAL A 235 -6.18 -2.74 -5.84
CA VAL A 235 -5.21 -1.90 -6.56
C VAL A 235 -4.57 -0.89 -5.61
N ARG A 236 -5.38 -0.16 -4.84
CA ARG A 236 -4.85 0.82 -3.88
C ARG A 236 -3.86 0.18 -2.88
N ARG A 237 -4.21 -0.99 -2.35
CA ARG A 237 -3.38 -1.70 -1.37
C ARG A 237 -2.12 -2.31 -2.00
N ARG A 238 -2.18 -2.77 -3.24
CA ARG A 238 -1.06 -3.41 -3.93
C ARG A 238 0.05 -2.42 -4.31
N TRP A 239 -0.32 -1.19 -4.69
CA TRP A 239 0.61 -0.15 -5.15
C TRP A 239 0.85 0.99 -4.14
N ASP A 240 0.29 0.86 -2.93
CA ASP A 240 0.34 1.85 -1.86
C ASP A 240 0.02 3.26 -2.37
N LEU A 241 -1.14 3.39 -3.02
CA LEU A 241 -1.54 4.64 -3.65
C LEU A 241 -1.96 5.66 -2.57
N GLN A 242 -1.28 6.80 -2.58
CA GLN A 242 -1.50 7.90 -1.62
C GLN A 242 -2.48 8.94 -2.15
N GLN A 243 -2.57 9.08 -3.47
CA GLN A 243 -3.43 9.99 -4.20
C GLN A 243 -4.58 9.22 -4.88
N GLY A 244 -5.75 9.86 -5.03
CA GLY A 244 -6.91 9.28 -5.68
C GLY A 244 -8.21 10.05 -5.45
N PHE A 245 -9.33 9.48 -5.93
CA PHE A 245 -10.67 10.09 -5.93
C PHE A 245 -11.10 10.78 -4.61
N PHE A 246 -10.62 10.29 -3.45
CA PHE A 246 -10.93 10.85 -2.13
C PHE A 246 -9.69 11.34 -1.36
N SER A 247 -8.51 11.37 -1.98
CA SER A 247 -7.35 11.96 -1.32
C SER A 247 -7.47 13.49 -1.40
N SER A 248 -7.99 14.11 -0.35
CA SER A 248 -7.65 15.50 -0.10
C SER A 248 -6.14 15.53 0.14
N GLY A 249 -5.42 16.37 -0.62
CA GLY A 249 -3.99 16.50 -0.49
C GLY A 249 -3.65 16.76 0.97
N SER A 250 -3.10 15.75 1.66
CA SER A 250 -2.48 15.95 2.96
C SER A 250 -1.16 16.65 2.72
N SER A 251 -1.20 17.90 2.28
CA SER A 251 -0.19 18.88 2.61
C SER A 251 -0.25 19.06 4.12
N ARG A 252 0.31 18.09 4.87
CA ARG A 252 0.76 18.32 6.23
C ARG A 252 1.83 19.41 6.10
N ARG A 253 1.36 20.65 6.27
CA ARG A 253 2.16 21.84 6.47
C ARG A 253 3.25 21.47 7.48
N ARG A 254 4.50 21.48 7.02
CA ARG A 254 5.66 21.55 7.91
C ARG A 254 5.45 22.77 8.82
N ARG A 255 5.37 22.53 10.12
CA ARG A 255 5.80 23.46 11.15
C ARG A 255 6.88 22.73 11.94
#